data_AF-A0A5E7SEX8-F1
#
_entry.id   AF-A0A5E7SEX8-F1
#
_cell.length_a   1.000
_cell.length_b   1.000
_cell.length_c   1.000
_cell.angle_alpha   90.00
_cell.angle_beta   90.00
_cell.angle_gamma   90.00
#
_symmetry.space_group_name_H-M   'P 1'
#
loop_
_entity.id
_entity.type
_entity.pdbx_description
1 polymer ?
#
loop_
_entity_poly.entity_id
_entity_poly.type
_entity_poly.pdbx_seq_one_letter_code
_entity_poly.pdbx_strand_id
1 'polypeptide(L)' 'MAWSFWKDKRPEWIQAEERAFIKAANGLKTLQTTPGGGMRIDPEELRDQILASREKYKDLVKK' A
#
# COMPACT_ATOMS: atom_id res chain seq x y z
N MET A 1 0.13 23.41 -19.47
CA MET A 1 0.27 23.89 -18.07
C MET A 1 -1.06 23.77 -17.31
N ALA A 2 -1.61 22.56 -17.15
CA ALA A 2 -2.88 22.34 -16.44
C ALA A 2 -2.76 21.41 -15.22
N TRP A 3 -1.60 20.76 -15.05
CA TRP A 3 -1.40 19.73 -14.02
C TRP A 3 -1.19 20.33 -12.61
N SER A 4 -0.63 21.55 -12.49
CA SER A 4 -0.34 22.17 -11.19
C SER A 4 -1.57 22.66 -10.41
N PHE A 5 -2.77 22.68 -11.01
CA PHE A 5 -4.01 23.13 -10.35
C PHE A 5 -4.77 22.01 -9.65
N TRP A 6 -4.42 20.75 -9.92
CA TRP A 6 -4.90 19.60 -9.15
C TRP A 6 -4.07 19.45 -7.88
N LYS A 7 -4.05 20.48 -7.02
CA LYS A 7 -3.67 20.25 -5.62
C LYS A 7 -4.71 19.31 -5.05
N ASP A 8 -4.25 18.20 -4.50
CA ASP A 8 -5.10 17.25 -3.82
C ASP A 8 -5.89 17.98 -2.72
N LYS A 9 -7.20 18.09 -2.92
CA LYS A 9 -8.12 18.78 -2.00
C LYS A 9 -8.48 17.90 -0.80
N ARG A 10 -8.01 16.64 -0.79
CA ARG A 10 -8.28 15.71 0.31
C ARG A 10 -7.52 16.17 1.56
N PRO A 11 -8.09 15.97 2.75
CA PRO A 11 -7.43 16.28 4.02
C PRO A 11 -6.01 15.70 4.11
N GLU A 12 -5.11 16.39 4.82
CA GLU A 12 -3.71 15.99 4.95
C GLU A 12 -3.53 14.57 5.52
N TRP A 13 -4.46 14.12 6.39
CA TRP A 13 -4.44 12.76 6.93
C TRP A 13 -4.67 11.68 5.85
N ILE A 14 -5.53 11.94 4.86
CA ILE A 14 -5.75 11.02 3.73
C ILE A 14 -4.51 10.98 2.84
N GLN A 15 -3.89 12.13 2.58
CA GLN A 15 -2.66 12.18 1.79
C GLN A 15 -1.50 11.47 2.50
N ALA A 16 -1.43 11.57 3.82
CA ALA A 16 -0.44 10.87 4.63
C ALA A 16 -0.67 9.35 4.58
N GLU A 17 -1.93 8.91 4.69
CA GLU A 17 -2.30 7.49 4.58
C GLU A 17 -2.01 6.93 3.19
N GLU A 18 -2.36 7.66 2.13
CA GLU A 18 -2.07 7.26 0.74
C GLU A 18 -0.57 7.19 0.48
N ARG A 19 0.23 8.14 0.99
CA ARG A 19 1.70 8.05 0.92
C ARG A 19 2.26 6.87 1.70
N ALA A 20 1.69 6.57 2.87
CA ALA A 20 2.08 5.41 3.66
C ALA A 20 1.76 4.10 2.91
N PHE A 21 0.60 4.04 2.26
CA PHE A 21 0.19 2.93 1.40
C PHE A 21 1.14 2.75 0.21
N ILE A 22 1.42 3.83 -0.54
CA ILE A 22 2.35 3.80 -1.68
C ILE A 22 3.75 3.36 -1.23
N LYS A 23 4.23 3.86 -0.08
CA LYS A 23 5.53 3.46 0.48
C LYS A 23 5.56 1.99 0.86
N ALA A 24 4.48 1.46 1.43
CA ALA A 24 4.36 0.04 1.74
C ALA A 24 4.29 -0.81 0.47
N ALA A 25 3.53 -0.39 -0.53
CA ALA A 25 3.42 -1.07 -1.82
C ALA A 25 4.78 -1.09 -2.56
N ASN A 26 5.49 0.03 -2.62
CA ASN A 26 6.83 0.10 -3.19
C ASN A 26 7.88 -0.69 -2.40
N GLY A 27 7.58 -1.09 -1.17
CA GLY A 27 8.43 -1.96 -0.36
C GLY A 27 8.30 -3.45 -0.72
N LEU A 28 7.25 -3.83 -1.47
CA LEU A 28 7.05 -5.19 -1.96
C LEU A 28 8.03 -5.47 -3.10
N LYS A 29 8.84 -6.53 -2.96
CA LYS A 29 9.91 -6.86 -3.89
C LYS A 29 9.39 -7.40 -5.22
N THR A 30 8.27 -8.12 -5.20
CA THR A 30 7.68 -8.76 -6.39
C THR A 30 6.53 -7.97 -7.01
N LEU A 31 6.22 -6.78 -6.46
CA LEU A 31 5.16 -5.95 -7.01
C LEU A 31 5.54 -5.45 -8.41
N GLN A 32 4.83 -5.94 -9.42
CA GLN A 32 4.97 -5.50 -10.79
C GLN A 32 3.66 -4.94 -11.31
N THR A 33 3.73 -3.76 -11.92
CA THR A 33 2.60 -3.18 -12.66
C THR A 33 2.70 -3.63 -14.11
N THR A 34 1.66 -4.28 -14.61
CA THR A 34 1.56 -4.63 -16.03
C THR A 34 1.18 -3.39 -16.85
N PRO A 35 1.58 -3.30 -18.13
CA PRO A 35 1.23 -2.16 -19.00
C PRO A 35 -0.28 -1.92 -19.13
N GLY A 36 -1.11 -2.95 -18.89
CA GLY A 36 -2.57 -2.85 -18.87
C GLY A 36 -3.17 -2.35 -17.54
N GLY A 37 -2.35 -1.93 -16.58
CA GLY A 37 -2.79 -1.48 -15.26
C GLY A 37 -3.11 -2.60 -14.26
N GLY A 38 -2.88 -3.87 -14.63
CA GLY A 38 -3.00 -4.99 -13.71
C GLY A 38 -1.81 -5.08 -12.76
N MET A 39 -2.06 -5.39 -11.50
CA MET A 39 -1.04 -5.57 -10.48
C MET A 39 -0.71 -7.05 -10.34
N ARG A 40 0.58 -7.40 -10.40
CA ARG A 40 1.08 -8.75 -10.10
C ARG A 40 1.94 -8.69 -8.86
N ILE A 41 1.63 -9.56 -7.91
CA ILE A 41 2.41 -9.79 -6.69
C ILE A 41 2.61 -11.31 -6.59
N ASP A 42 3.79 -11.73 -6.14
CA ASP A 42 4.03 -13.13 -5.84
C ASP A 42 3.12 -13.56 -4.65
N PRO A 43 2.28 -14.60 -4.82
CA PRO A 43 1.41 -15.07 -3.75
C PRO A 43 2.18 -15.50 -2.49
N GLU A 44 3.43 -15.94 -2.60
CA GLU A 44 4.24 -16.31 -1.42
C GLU A 44 4.67 -15.08 -0.62
N GLU A 45 5.12 -14.01 -1.27
CA GLU A 45 5.47 -12.76 -0.58
C GLU A 45 4.25 -12.15 0.12
N LEU A 46 3.08 -12.18 -0.53
CA LEU A 46 1.84 -11.71 0.07
C LEU A 46 1.48 -12.53 1.33
N ARG A 47 1.65 -13.85 1.26
CA ARG A 47 1.39 -14.76 2.40
C ARG A 47 2.29 -14.42 3.59
N ASP A 48 3.58 -14.23 3.36
CA ASP A 48 4.53 -13.90 4.41
C ASP A 48 4.25 -12.52 5.02
N GLN A 49 3.89 -11.54 4.21
CA GLN A 49 3.47 -10.22 4.66
C GLN A 49 2.21 -10.28 5.54
N ILE A 50 1.22 -11.11 5.17
CA ILE A 50 -0.01 -11.31 5.95
C ILE A 50 0.31 -12.00 7.27
N LEU A 51 1.16 -13.03 7.26
CA LEU A 51 1.59 -13.73 8.48
C LEU A 51 2.31 -12.78 9.45
N ALA A 52 3.29 -12.01 8.96
CA ALA A 52 4.01 -11.03 9.75
C ALA A 52 3.07 -9.94 10.31
N SER A 53 2.12 -9.47 9.50
CA SER A 53 1.12 -8.49 9.94
C SER A 53 0.20 -9.07 11.02
N ARG A 54 -0.22 -10.33 10.87
CA ARG A 54 -1.04 -11.03 11.86
C ARG A 54 -0.31 -11.18 13.19
N GLU A 55 0.97 -11.53 13.17
CA GLU A 55 1.78 -11.60 14.40
C GLU A 55 1.91 -10.22 15.05
N LYS A 56 2.23 -9.20 14.26
CA LYS A 56 2.43 -7.82 14.74
C LYS A 56 1.17 -7.20 15.34
N TYR A 57 -0.01 -7.53 14.81
CA TYR A 57 -1.28 -6.95 15.24
C TYR A 57 -2.11 -7.90 16.10
N LYS A 58 -1.55 -9.05 16.51
CA LYS A 58 -2.23 -10.01 17.38
C LYS A 58 -2.75 -9.36 18.66
N ASP A 59 -2.00 -8.41 19.21
CA ASP A 59 -2.32 -7.71 20.46
C ASP A 59 -3.44 -6.68 20.30
N LEU A 60 -3.78 -6.28 19.07
CA LEU A 60 -4.90 -5.37 18.80
C LEU A 60 -6.25 -6.10 18.81
N VAL A 61 -6.26 -7.43 18.73
CA VAL A 61 -7.48 -8.24 18.78
C VAL A 61 -7.70 -8.72 20.22
N LYS A 62 -8.65 -8.09 20.94
CA LYS A 62 -9.15 -8.61 22.21
C LYS A 62 -10.09 -9.80 21.94
N LYS A 63 -9.98 -10.83 22.78
CA LYS A 63 -10.84 -12.03 22.77
C LYS A 63 -12.30 -11.69 23.03
#